data_AF-B8DM72-F1
#
_entry.id   AF-B8DM72-F1
#
_cell.length_a   1.000
_cell.length_b   1.000
_cell.length_c   1.000
_cell.angle_alpha   90.00
_cell.angle_beta   90.00
_cell.angle_gamma   90.00
#
_symmetry.space_group_name_H-M   'P 1'
#
loop_
_entity.id
_entity.type
_entity.pdbx_description
1 polymer ?
#
loop_
_entity_poly.entity_id
_entity_poly.type
_entity_poly.pdbx_seq_one_letter_code
_entity_poly.pdbx_strand_id
1 'polypeptide(L)'
;MATLRETLERCFAAVAFADAADHDEAMRMAGVTPAAACAGRLEDVFAAVAFAEADCHDVALEMMGCVRPARRVIHNSFLDNVGLGDVAVCYGVVPI
;
A
#
# COMPACT_ATOMS: atom_id res chain seq x y z
N MET A 1 10.68 16.75 25.40
CA MET A 1 10.97 16.65 23.96
C MET A 1 12.43 16.28 23.82
N ALA A 2 12.74 15.16 23.16
CA ALA A 2 14.12 14.77 22.94
C ALA A 2 14.84 15.82 22.08
N THR A 3 16.10 16.11 22.41
CA THR A 3 16.91 17.00 21.58
C THR A 3 17.29 16.30 20.26
N LEU A 4 17.57 17.06 19.20
CA LEU A 4 18.03 16.51 17.91
C LEU A 4 19.24 15.57 18.10
N ARG A 5 20.14 15.96 19.01
CA ARG A 5 21.33 15.19 19.39
C ARG A 5 20.98 13.81 19.93
N GLU A 6 20.11 13.73 20.94
CA GLU A 6 19.71 12.45 21.53
C GLU A 6 18.98 11.54 20.53
N THR A 7 18.30 12.14 19.55
CA THR A 7 17.62 11.41 18.48
C THR A 7 18.63 10.80 17.52
N LEU A 8 19.65 11.56 17.12
CA LEU A 8 20.74 11.04 16.30
C LEU A 8 21.53 9.95 17.02
N GLU A 9 21.88 10.15 18.29
CA GLU A 9 22.58 9.16 19.11
C GLU A 9 21.78 7.84 19.21
N ARG A 10 20.45 7.91 19.38
CA ARG A 10 19.58 6.73 19.37
C ARG A 10 19.52 6.04 18.00
N CYS A 11 19.44 6.78 16.91
CA CYS A 11 19.44 6.20 15.57
C CYS A 11 20.77 5.48 15.26
N PHE A 12 21.92 6.08 15.60
CA PHE A 12 23.22 5.43 15.38
C PHE A 12 23.38 4.18 16.25
N ALA A 13 22.87 4.20 17.49
CA ALA A 13 22.86 3.02 18.33
C ALA A 13 21.95 1.92 17.75
N ALA A 14 20.77 2.26 17.24
CA ALA A 14 19.85 1.31 16.62
C ALA A 14 20.47 0.55 15.44
N VAL A 15 21.32 1.22 14.63
CA VAL A 15 22.05 0.57 13.51
C VAL A 15 22.94 -0.57 14.00
N ALA A 16 23.62 -0.40 15.14
CA ALA A 16 24.47 -1.44 15.71
C ALA A 16 23.66 -2.69 16.16
N PHE A 17 22.42 -2.50 16.63
CA PHE A 17 21.53 -3.61 16.95
C PHE A 17 20.96 -4.30 15.69
N ALA A 18 20.71 -3.55 14.63
CA ALA A 18 20.32 -4.12 13.33
C ALA A 18 21.44 -5.01 12.75
N ASP A 19 22.70 -4.56 12.83
CA ASP A 19 23.87 -5.34 12.40
C ASP A 19 24.08 -6.61 13.25
N ALA A 20 23.67 -6.58 14.52
CA ALA A 20 23.69 -7.74 15.42
C ALA A 20 22.49 -8.70 15.23
N ALA A 21 21.68 -8.48 14.18
CA ALA A 21 20.44 -9.19 13.87
C ALA A 21 19.29 -9.05 14.89
N ASP A 22 19.41 -8.14 15.87
CA ASP A 22 18.35 -7.83 16.83
C ASP A 22 17.47 -6.68 16.31
N HIS A 23 16.65 -7.03 15.32
CA HIS A 23 15.85 -6.07 14.55
C HIS A 23 14.73 -5.43 15.38
N ASP A 24 14.18 -6.15 16.35
CA ASP A 24 13.11 -5.64 17.21
C ASP A 24 13.62 -4.53 18.14
N GLU A 25 14.81 -4.72 18.71
CA GLU A 25 15.45 -3.72 19.57
C GLU A 25 15.92 -2.50 18.76
N ALA A 26 16.45 -2.70 17.56
CA ALA A 26 16.81 -1.62 16.64
C ALA A 26 15.59 -0.73 16.30
N MET A 27 14.45 -1.34 15.93
CA MET A 27 13.22 -0.60 15.64
C MET A 27 12.71 0.17 16.86
N ARG A 28 12.75 -0.44 18.05
CA ARG A 28 12.37 0.20 19.32
C ARG A 28 13.23 1.43 19.61
N MET A 29 14.55 1.33 19.43
CA MET A 29 15.49 2.43 19.66
C MET A 29 15.34 3.57 18.64
N ALA A 30 15.05 3.23 17.39
CA ALA A 30 14.76 4.19 16.32
C ALA A 30 13.36 4.83 16.45
N GLY A 31 12.51 4.33 17.37
CA GLY A 31 11.12 4.78 17.51
C GLY A 31 10.24 4.43 16.30
N VAL A 32 10.63 3.41 15.54
CA VAL A 32 9.92 2.95 14.35
C VAL A 32 8.90 1.91 14.79
N THR A 33 7.62 2.17 14.54
CA THR A 33 6.58 1.16 14.68
C THR A 33 6.49 0.37 13.37
N PRO A 34 6.52 -0.97 13.42
CA PRO A 34 6.28 -1.78 12.23
C PRO A 34 4.85 -1.55 11.75
N ALA A 35 4.69 -0.77 10.69
CA ALA A 35 3.42 -0.61 10.03
C ALA A 35 3.17 -1.87 9.21
N ALA A 36 2.28 -2.75 9.70
CA ALA A 36 1.83 -3.94 8.99
C ALA A 36 1.24 -3.62 7.59
N ALA A 37 0.86 -2.37 7.35
CA ALA A 37 0.26 -1.89 6.10
C ALA A 37 1.27 -1.62 4.97
N CYS A 38 2.56 -1.41 5.27
CA CYS A 38 3.56 -1.17 4.23
C CYS A 38 4.22 -2.46 3.72
N ALA A 39 3.79 -3.63 4.22
CA ALA A 39 4.19 -4.94 3.74
C ALA A 39 3.44 -5.32 2.45
N GLY A 40 3.37 -4.39 1.49
CA GLY A 40 3.22 -4.79 0.09
C GLY A 40 4.43 -5.64 -0.28
N ARG A 41 4.26 -6.62 -1.16
CA ARG A 41 5.39 -7.40 -1.67
C ARG A 41 6.36 -6.39 -2.31
N LEU A 42 7.68 -6.62 -2.29
CA LEU A 42 8.68 -5.68 -2.81
C LEU A 42 8.35 -5.19 -4.24
N GLU A 43 7.72 -6.06 -5.02
CA GLU A 43 7.13 -5.79 -6.34
C GLU A 43 6.07 -4.66 -6.35
N ASP A 44 5.21 -4.59 -5.35
CA ASP A 44 4.18 -3.54 -5.21
C ASP A 44 4.82 -2.18 -4.95
N VAL A 45 5.92 -2.15 -4.20
CA VAL A 45 6.70 -0.92 -3.94
C VAL A 45 7.36 -0.42 -5.21
N PHE A 46 8.02 -1.30 -5.98
CA PHE A 46 8.62 -0.90 -7.25
C PHE A 46 7.58 -0.43 -8.26
N ALA A 47 6.42 -1.10 -8.32
CA ALA A 47 5.33 -0.68 -9.18
C ALA A 47 4.77 0.69 -8.75
N ALA A 48 4.55 0.91 -7.44
CA ALA A 48 4.09 2.20 -6.92
C ALA A 48 5.08 3.33 -7.24
N VAL A 49 6.39 3.09 -7.14
CA VAL A 49 7.42 4.06 -7.53
C VAL A 49 7.34 4.37 -9.02
N ALA A 50 7.21 3.36 -9.89
CA ALA A 50 7.09 3.57 -11.33
C ALA A 50 5.86 4.42 -11.70
N PHE A 51 4.72 4.20 -11.04
CA PHE A 51 3.52 5.03 -11.23
C PHE A 51 3.73 6.46 -10.72
N ALA A 52 4.45 6.64 -9.59
CA ALA A 52 4.78 7.97 -9.09
C ALA A 52 5.72 8.74 -10.03
N GLU A 53 6.70 8.07 -10.65
CA GLU A 53 7.59 8.67 -11.65
C GLU A 53 6.86 9.07 -12.94
N ALA A 54 5.78 8.36 -13.26
CA ALA A 54 4.89 8.66 -14.39
C ALA A 54 3.80 9.70 -14.06
N ASP A 55 3.92 10.45 -12.94
CA ASP A 55 2.96 11.46 -12.47
C ASP A 55 1.57 10.89 -12.11
N CYS A 56 1.46 9.57 -11.95
CA CYS A 56 0.24 8.84 -11.57
C CYS A 56 0.21 8.59 -10.05
N HIS A 57 0.25 9.68 -9.27
CA HIS A 57 0.39 9.62 -7.81
C HIS A 57 -0.81 8.98 -7.10
N ASP A 58 -2.02 9.11 -7.63
CA ASP A 58 -3.22 8.49 -7.12
C ASP A 58 -3.13 6.95 -7.15
N VAL A 59 -2.66 6.40 -8.27
CA VAL A 59 -2.44 4.95 -8.45
C VAL A 59 -1.35 4.45 -7.53
N ALA A 60 -0.24 5.19 -7.41
CA ALA A 60 0.85 4.83 -6.50
C ALA A 60 0.41 4.76 -5.03
N LEU A 61 -0.42 5.72 -4.59
CA LEU A 61 -0.94 5.76 -3.23
C LEU A 61 -2.03 4.69 -2.98
N GLU A 62 -2.83 4.36 -4.00
CA GLU A 62 -3.78 3.22 -3.95
C GLU A 62 -3.02 1.90 -3.79
N MET A 63 -1.95 1.68 -4.58
CA MET A 63 -1.11 0.49 -4.49
C MET A 63 -0.44 0.33 -3.12
N MET A 64 -0.05 1.44 -2.49
CA MET A 64 0.53 1.44 -1.15
C MET A 64 -0.52 1.35 -0.02
N GLY A 65 -1.81 1.21 -0.35
CA GLY A 65 -2.89 1.14 0.64
C GLY A 65 -3.04 2.41 1.48
N CYS A 66 -2.42 3.53 1.05
CA CYS A 66 -2.43 4.81 1.73
C CYS A 66 -3.74 5.58 1.49
N VAL A 67 -4.49 5.19 0.46
CA VAL A 67 -5.83 5.72 0.16
C VAL A 67 -6.82 4.56 0.15
N ARG A 68 -8.02 4.79 0.70
CA ARG A 68 -9.11 3.86 0.48
C ARG A 68 -9.48 3.92 -1.00
N PRO A 69 -9.56 2.79 -1.72
CA PRO A 69 -10.00 2.81 -3.10
C PRO A 69 -11.37 3.49 -3.12
N ALA A 70 -11.49 4.55 -3.92
CA ALA A 70 -12.78 5.16 -4.17
C ALA A 70 -13.66 4.02 -4.71
N ARG A 71 -14.73 3.68 -3.98
CA ARG A 71 -15.68 2.66 -4.42
C ARG A 71 -16.08 3.06 -5.83
N ARG A 72 -15.62 2.32 -6.85
CA ARG A 72 -16.05 2.54 -8.23
C ARG A 72 -17.54 2.24 -8.25
N VAL A 73 -18.34 3.27 -8.04
CA VAL A 73 -19.77 3.20 -8.26
C VAL A 73 -19.89 3.07 -9.77
N ILE A 74 -20.06 1.83 -10.22
CA ILE A 74 -20.42 1.55 -11.60
C ILE A 74 -21.83 2.13 -11.75
N HIS A 75 -21.91 3.39 -12.15
CA HIS A 75 -23.16 4.14 -12.25
C HIS A 75 -24.07 3.63 -13.38
N ASN A 76 -23.54 2.78 -14.27
CA ASN A 76 -24.28 2.22 -15.39
C ASN A 76 -24.21 0.70 -15.33
N SER A 77 -25.36 0.02 -15.21
CA SER A 77 -25.36 -1.43 -15.36
C SER A 77 -24.84 -1.76 -16.76
N PHE A 78 -23.96 -2.76 -16.86
CA PHE A 78 -23.44 -3.21 -18.16
C PHE A 78 -24.59 -3.46 -19.14
N LEU A 79 -25.70 -4.03 -18.65
CA LEU A 79 -26.91 -4.30 -19.41
C LEU A 79 -27.52 -3.05 -20.03
N ASP A 80 -27.53 -1.91 -19.33
CA ASP A 80 -28.00 -0.63 -19.88
C ASP A 80 -27.09 -0.12 -21.00
N ASN A 81 -25.77 -0.27 -20.82
CA ASN A 81 -24.80 0.19 -21.83
C ASN A 81 -24.85 -0.64 -23.12
N VAL A 82 -25.22 -1.92 -23.05
CA VAL A 82 -25.35 -2.79 -24.23
C VAL A 82 -26.78 -2.88 -24.79
N GLY A 83 -27.71 -2.07 -24.25
CA GLY A 83 -29.10 -2.03 -24.71
C GLY A 83 -29.93 -3.26 -24.34
N LEU A 84 -29.52 -4.00 -23.31
CA LEU A 84 -30.17 -5.21 -22.80
C LEU A 84 -30.89 -5.00 -21.47
N GLY A 85 -31.12 -3.75 -21.04
CA GLY A 85 -31.76 -3.42 -19.77
C GLY A 85 -33.15 -4.07 -19.57
N ASP A 86 -33.91 -4.27 -20.65
CA ASP A 86 -35.26 -4.87 -20.64
C ASP A 86 -35.28 -6.37 -21.02
N VAL A 87 -34.11 -7.00 -21.17
CA VAL A 87 -34.01 -8.41 -21.58
C VAL A 87 -33.71 -9.28 -20.37
N ALA A 88 -34.45 -10.38 -20.21
CA ALA A 88 -34.16 -11.38 -19.17
C ALA A 88 -32.85 -12.10 -19.49
N VAL A 89 -31.76 -11.73 -18.80
CA VAL A 89 -30.44 -12.36 -18.93
C VAL A 89 -30.24 -13.38 -17.80
N CYS A 90 -29.79 -14.57 -18.14
CA CYS A 90 -29.41 -15.61 -17.18
C CYS A 90 -27.89 -15.79 -17.21
N TYR A 91 -27.23 -15.73 -16.05
CA TYR A 91 -25.79 -15.95 -15.92
C TYR A 91 -25.53 -17.42 -15.61
N GLY A 92 -24.68 -18.06 -16.41
CA GLY A 92 -24.12 -19.38 -16.13
C GLY A 92 -22.65 -19.26 -15.75
N VAL A 93 -22.23 -20.00 -14.72
CA VAL A 93 -20.80 -20.10 -14.35
C VAL A 93 -20.26 -21.38 -14.96
N VAL A 94 -19.20 -21.27 -15.77
CA VAL A 94 -18.44 -22.42 -16.26
C VAL A 94 -17.25 -22.61 -15.34
N PRO A 95 -17.12 -23.77 -14.66
CA PRO A 95 -15.90 -24.09 -13.92
C PRO A 95 -14.76 -24.32 -14.92
N ILE A 96 -13.61 -23.72 -14.64
CA ILE A 96 -12.35 -23.89 -15.37
C ILE A 96 -11.48 -24.87 -14.59
#